data_AF-A0A3C0XGU3-F1
#
_entry.id   AF-A0A3C0XGU3-F1
#
_cell.length_a   1.000
_cell.length_b   1.000
_cell.length_c   1.000
_cell.angle_alpha   90.00
_cell.angle_beta   90.00
_cell.angle_gamma   90.00
#
_symmetry.space_group_name_H-M   'P 1'
#
loop_
_entity.id
_entity.type
_entity.pdbx_description
1 polymer ?
#
loop_
_entity_poly.entity_id
_entity_poly.type
_entity_poly.pdbx_seq_one_letter_code
_entity_poly.pdbx_strand_id
1 'polypeptide(L)' 'MELAITTERAGENGWIAFAPEVRATAQGSTEADAKDNLRALLARYPDLLEEPRRATDRHVELIRL' A
#
# COMPACT_ATOMS: atom_id res chain seq x y z
N MET A 1 8.61 -2.03 -14.37
CA MET A 1 7.65 -1.02 -13.92
C MET A 1 8.19 -0.42 -12.64
N GLU A 2 8.17 0.89 -12.51
CA GLU A 2 8.57 1.60 -11.29
C GLU A 2 7.29 2.09 -10.60
N LEU A 3 7.23 1.94 -9.27
CA LEU A 3 6.13 2.40 -8.43
C LEU A 3 6.72 3.29 -7.34
N ALA A 4 6.16 4.48 -7.15
CA ALA A 4 6.50 5.27 -5.99
C ALA A 4 5.94 4.58 -4.73
N ILE A 5 6.67 4.66 -3.63
CA ILE A 5 6.16 4.24 -2.33
C ILE A 5 6.52 5.27 -1.27
N THR A 6 5.68 5.40 -0.26
CA THR A 6 6.01 6.09 0.98
C THR A 6 6.16 5.08 2.10
N THR A 7 6.96 5.41 3.11
CA THR A 7 7.05 4.63 4.34
C THR A 7 6.91 5.53 5.55
N GLU A 8 6.19 5.04 6.56
CA GLU A 8 5.99 5.75 7.82
C GLU A 8 6.14 4.82 9.03
N ARG A 9 6.53 5.41 10.16
CA ARG A 9 6.65 4.68 11.42
C ARG A 9 5.30 4.61 12.11
N ALA A 10 4.80 3.40 12.36
CA ALA A 10 3.54 3.14 13.04
C ALA A 10 3.70 3.03 14.58
N GLY A 11 4.53 3.90 15.15
CA GLY A 11 4.86 3.86 16.59
C GLY A 11 5.59 2.58 17.00
N GLU A 12 5.10 1.92 18.07
CA GLU A 12 5.62 0.65 18.56
C GLU A 12 5.25 -0.55 17.66
N ASN A 13 4.31 -0.36 16.74
CA ASN A 13 3.80 -1.41 15.85
C ASN A 13 4.66 -1.61 14.58
N GLY A 14 5.80 -0.93 14.47
CA GLY A 14 6.74 -1.10 13.35
C GLY A 14 6.58 -0.02 12.27
N TRP A 15 6.55 -0.46 11.01
CA TRP A 15 6.58 0.40 9.83
C TRP A 15 5.48 0.03 8.84
N ILE A 16 4.97 1.04 8.15
CA ILE A 16 4.00 0.90 7.06
C ILE A 16 4.68 1.34 5.77
N ALA A 17 4.46 0.57 4.69
CA ALA A 17 4.81 0.94 3.32
C ALA A 17 3.52 1.06 2.50
N PHE A 18 3.41 2.13 1.73
CA PHE A 18 2.23 2.44 0.92
C PHE A 18 2.62 2.77 -0.52
N ALA A 19 1.98 2.11 -1.48
CA ALA A 19 2.09 2.40 -2.91
C ALA A 19 0.83 3.15 -3.39
N PRO A 20 0.86 4.48 -3.55
CA PRO A 20 -0.33 5.28 -3.83
C PRO A 20 -0.99 4.96 -5.18
N GLU A 21 -0.21 4.63 -6.19
CA GLU A 21 -0.70 4.34 -7.54
C GLU A 21 -1.63 3.12 -7.54
N VAL A 22 -1.28 2.10 -6.78
CA VAL A 22 -2.02 0.82 -6.70
C VAL A 22 -2.81 0.67 -5.40
N ARG A 23 -2.79 1.70 -4.56
CA ARG A 23 -3.46 1.78 -3.24
C ARG A 23 -3.24 0.55 -2.37
N ALA A 24 -2.02 0.03 -2.40
CA ALA A 24 -1.64 -1.13 -1.61
C ALA A 24 -0.81 -0.69 -0.41
N THR A 25 -1.08 -1.29 0.74
CA THR A 25 -0.36 -1.03 1.99
C THR A 25 0.13 -2.34 2.57
N ALA A 26 1.34 -2.35 3.11
CA ALA A 26 1.87 -3.46 3.91
C ALA A 26 2.59 -2.95 5.14
N GLN A 27 2.61 -3.77 6.19
CA GLN A 27 3.28 -3.46 7.46
C GLN A 27 4.47 -4.40 7.67
N GLY A 28 5.48 -3.95 8.41
CA GLY A 28 6.65 -4.73 8.78
C GLY A 28 7.24 -4.29 10.11
N SER A 29 8.09 -5.12 10.71
CA SER A 29 8.76 -4.76 11.98
C SER A 29 9.85 -3.69 11.77
N THR A 30 10.45 -3.69 10.58
CA THR A 30 11.37 -2.66 10.09
C THR A 30 10.84 -1.98 8.83
N GLU A 31 11.43 -0.85 8.44
CA GLU A 31 11.11 -0.18 7.18
C GLU A 31 11.38 -1.10 5.97
N ALA A 32 12.46 -1.91 6.04
CA ALA A 32 12.80 -2.87 4.99
C ALA A 32 11.75 -3.98 4.89
N ASP A 33 11.32 -4.55 6.02
CA ASP A 33 10.27 -5.58 6.06
C ASP A 33 8.97 -5.06 5.46
N ALA A 34 8.58 -3.83 5.76
CA ALA A 34 7.36 -3.24 5.23
C ALA A 34 7.42 -3.14 3.69
N LYS A 35 8.59 -2.76 3.14
CA LYS A 35 8.82 -2.73 1.69
C LYS A 35 8.79 -4.13 1.07
N ASP A 36 9.42 -5.11 1.71
CA ASP A 36 9.45 -6.49 1.22
C ASP A 36 8.06 -7.14 1.27
N ASN A 37 7.30 -6.90 2.32
CA ASN A 37 5.91 -7.34 2.43
C ASN A 37 5.03 -6.68 1.36
N LEU A 38 5.24 -5.39 1.07
CA LEU A 38 4.53 -4.71 -0.02
C LEU A 38 4.87 -5.32 -1.38
N ARG A 39 6.15 -5.62 -1.64
CA ARG A 39 6.57 -6.31 -2.87
C ARG A 39 5.94 -7.69 -2.99
N ALA A 40 5.93 -8.47 -1.91
CA ALA A 40 5.32 -9.79 -1.88
C ALA A 40 3.81 -9.72 -2.13
N LEU A 41 3.12 -8.72 -1.55
CA LEU A 41 1.70 -8.48 -1.78
C LEU A 41 1.41 -8.21 -3.27
N LEU A 42 2.17 -7.29 -3.89
CA LEU A 42 1.97 -6.92 -5.30
C LEU A 42 2.35 -8.06 -6.26
N ALA A 43 3.35 -8.87 -5.91
CA ALA A 43 3.70 -10.06 -6.68
C ALA A 43 2.61 -11.15 -6.59
N ARG A 44 1.94 -11.26 -5.43
CA ARG A 44 0.84 -12.20 -5.22
C ARG A 44 -0.46 -11.78 -5.89
N TYR A 45 -0.72 -10.47 -5.98
CA TYR A 45 -1.93 -9.90 -6.55
C TYR A 45 -1.60 -8.91 -7.68
N PRO A 46 -1.19 -9.42 -8.86
CA PRO A 46 -0.83 -8.56 -10.00
C PRO A 46 -2.00 -7.70 -10.48
N ASP A 47 -3.24 -8.11 -10.23
CA ASP A 47 -4.45 -7.38 -10.61
C ASP A 47 -4.53 -5.98 -9.95
N LEU A 48 -3.93 -5.80 -8.76
CA LEU A 48 -3.82 -4.50 -8.09
C LEU A 48 -3.02 -3.49 -8.91
N LEU A 49 -2.11 -3.97 -9.77
CA LEU A 49 -1.34 -3.15 -10.70
C LEU A 49 -2.21 -2.65 -11.87
N GLU A 50 -3.35 -3.30 -12.11
CA GLU A 50 -4.30 -2.95 -13.16
C GLU A 50 -5.48 -2.10 -12.65
N GLU A 51 -5.86 -2.23 -11.37
CA GLU A 51 -6.93 -1.48 -10.71
C GLU A 51 -6.89 0.06 -10.87
N PRO A 52 -5.73 0.75 -10.80
CA PRO A 52 -5.68 2.18 -11.05
C PRO A 52 -6.25 2.61 -12.41
N ARG A 53 -6.26 1.73 -13.42
CA ARG A 53 -6.82 2.04 -14.74
C ARG A 53 -8.35 2.02 -14.80
N ARG A 54 -9.05 1.44 -13.82
CA ARG A 54 -10.51 1.19 -13.90
C ARG A 54 -11.36 1.94 -12.87
N ALA A 55 -10.75 2.54 -11.85
CA ALA A 55 -11.49 3.11 -10.72
C ALA A 55 -12.01 4.55 -11.01
N THR A 56 -12.99 4.68 -11.92
CA THR A 56 -13.77 5.90 -12.20
C THR A 56 -14.91 6.16 -11.20
N ASP A 57 -15.40 5.15 -10.49
CA ASP A 57 -16.53 5.28 -9.55
C ASP A 57 -16.07 5.14 -8.10
N ARG A 58 -15.63 6.24 -7.48
CA ARG A 58 -15.26 6.26 -6.06
C ARG A 58 -16.18 7.15 -5.26
N HIS A 59 -16.63 6.61 -4.14
CA HIS A 59 -17.32 7.36 -3.08
C HIS A 59 -16.37 7.46 -1.88
N VAL A 60 -16.09 8.68 -1.42
CA VAL A 60 -15.34 8.92 -0.19
C VAL A 60 -16.37 9.28 0.87
N GLU A 61 -16.43 8.49 1.95
CA GLU A 61 -17.31 8.75 3.07
C GLU A 61 -16.49 9.14 4.30
N LEU A 62 -16.89 10.22 4.97
CA LEU A 62 -16.32 10.64 6.24
C LEU A 62 -17.08 9.95 7.36
N ILE A 63 -16.43 9.03 8.07
CA ILE A 63 -16.97 8.44 9.29
C ILE A 63 -16.46 9.21 10.51
N ARG A 64 -17.32 9.34 11.53
CA ARG A 64 -16.98 9.95 12.81
C ARG A 64 -16.60 8.83 13.78
N LEU A 65 -15.38 8.88 14.31
CA LEU A 65 -14.88 7.95 15.33
C LEU A 65 -15.40 8.33 16.71
#